data_AF-A0A961HH76-F1
#
_entry.id   AF-A0A961HH76-F1
#
_cell.length_a   1.000
_cell.length_b   1.000
_cell.length_c   1.000
_cell.angle_alpha   90.00
_cell.angle_beta   90.00
_cell.angle_gamma   90.00
#
_symmetry.space_group_name_H-M   'P 1'
#
loop_
_entity.id
_entity.type
_entity.pdbx_description
1 polymer ?
#
loop_
_entity_poly.entity_id
_entity_poly.type
_entity_poly.pdbx_seq_one_letter_code
_entity_poly.pdbx_strand_id
1 'polypeptide(L)'
;MAHRRLTDAEYAEMAEDYATNPLTADEVVGPLEVNLDHPDVAAAVLRAGRPAGGGPAQGRTPTTSVRLPVDIKTRLDERAATEDVKPAEIIRRALVEYLDRHPA
;
A
#
# COMPACT_ATOMS: atom_id res chain seq x y z
N MET A 1 11.41 -11.41 19.02
CA MET A 1 12.76 -10.89 18.74
C MET A 1 12.63 -9.82 17.67
N ALA A 2 12.99 -8.57 17.97
CA ALA A 2 12.93 -7.52 16.95
C ALA A 2 14.11 -7.72 15.98
N HIS A 3 13.83 -7.95 14.70
CA HIS A 3 14.88 -8.06 13.70
C HIS A 3 15.56 -6.70 13.52
N ARG A 4 16.86 -6.64 13.83
CA ARG A 4 17.71 -5.49 13.52
C ARG A 4 17.79 -5.37 12.00
N ARG A 5 17.66 -4.14 11.48
CA ARG A 5 17.96 -3.84 10.08
C ARG A 5 19.47 -3.89 9.86
N LEU A 6 19.88 -4.59 8.81
CA LEU A 6 21.25 -4.57 8.31
C LEU A 6 21.60 -3.15 7.84
N THR A 7 22.84 -2.75 8.06
CA THR A 7 23.45 -1.52 7.56
C THR A 7 23.84 -1.67 6.10
N ASP A 8 24.04 -0.54 5.41
CA ASP A 8 24.41 -0.56 3.99
C ASP A 8 25.76 -1.25 3.74
N ALA A 9 26.70 -1.15 4.70
CA ALA A 9 27.98 -1.84 4.63
C ALA A 9 27.82 -3.37 4.72
N GLU A 10 26.99 -3.86 5.64
CA GLU A 10 26.67 -5.28 5.77
C GLU A 10 25.96 -5.81 4.50
N TYR A 11 25.15 -4.98 3.83
CA TYR A 11 24.57 -5.34 2.53
C TYR A 11 25.60 -5.40 1.41
N ALA A 12 26.58 -4.49 1.39
CA ALA A 12 27.63 -4.48 0.38
C ALA A 12 28.54 -5.71 0.51
N GLU A 13 28.91 -6.08 1.73
CA GLU A 13 29.69 -7.28 2.02
C GLU A 13 28.96 -8.55 1.56
N MET A 14 27.66 -8.65 1.88
CA MET A 14 26.84 -9.79 1.44
C MET A 14 26.74 -9.86 -0.09
N ALA A 15 26.69 -8.72 -0.79
CA ALA A 15 26.67 -8.71 -2.26
C ALA A 15 27.99 -9.18 -2.88
N GLU A 16 29.14 -8.83 -2.28
CA GLU A 16 30.46 -9.27 -2.72
C GLU A 16 30.67 -10.78 -2.50
N ASP A 17 30.15 -11.31 -1.39
CA ASP A 17 30.17 -12.74 -1.10
C ASP A 17 29.41 -13.54 -2.17
N TYR A 18 28.17 -13.14 -2.50
CA TYR A 18 27.40 -13.82 -3.56
C TYR A 18 28.02 -13.69 -4.95
N ALA A 19 28.76 -12.62 -5.23
CA ALA A 19 29.48 -12.47 -6.49
C ALA A 19 30.69 -13.41 -6.58
N THR A 20 31.33 -13.67 -5.45
CA THR A 20 32.53 -14.52 -5.35
C THR A 20 32.18 -16.00 -5.24
N ASN A 21 31.08 -16.31 -4.53
CA ASN A 21 30.59 -17.64 -4.23
C ASN A 21 29.20 -17.84 -4.87
N PRO A 22 29.13 -18.13 -6.18
CA PRO A 22 27.85 -18.37 -6.83
C PRO A 22 27.17 -19.60 -6.25
N LEU A 23 25.83 -19.58 -6.23
CA LEU A 23 24.99 -20.68 -5.72
C LEU A 23 25.38 -22.00 -6.38
N THR A 24 25.65 -23.01 -5.56
CA THR A 24 26.01 -24.35 -6.02
C THR A 24 24.75 -25.19 -6.27
N ALA A 25 24.87 -26.22 -7.11
CA ALA A 25 23.71 -27.02 -7.52
C ALA A 25 23.04 -27.79 -6.36
N ASP A 26 23.79 -28.08 -5.29
CA ASP A 26 23.33 -28.70 -4.05
C ASP A 26 22.57 -27.73 -3.13
N GLU A 27 22.75 -26.41 -3.30
CA GLU A 27 22.00 -25.39 -2.58
C GLU A 27 20.61 -25.13 -3.20
N VAL A 28 20.37 -25.61 -4.43
CA VAL A 28 19.10 -25.43 -5.14
C VAL A 28 18.11 -26.52 -4.73
N VAL A 29 17.13 -26.18 -3.89
CA VAL A 29 16.12 -27.10 -3.32
C VAL A 29 14.98 -27.45 -4.31
N GLY A 30 15.31 -27.60 -5.59
CA GLY A 30 14.38 -28.03 -6.64
C GLY A 30 13.84 -26.90 -7.53
N PRO A 31 12.97 -27.24 -8.50
CA PRO A 31 12.43 -26.28 -9.45
C PRO A 31 11.52 -25.27 -8.75
N LEU A 32 11.61 -24.00 -9.18
CA LEU A 32 10.73 -22.94 -8.72
C LEU A 32 9.32 -23.17 -9.26
N GLU A 33 8.44 -23.75 -8.45
CA GLU A 33 7.01 -23.89 -8.77
C GLU A 33 6.25 -22.62 -8.33
N VAL A 34 5.88 -21.78 -9.30
CA VAL A 34 5.06 -20.58 -9.04
C VAL A 34 3.58 -20.99 -9.04
N ASN A 35 3.01 -21.24 -7.86
CA ASN A 35 1.59 -21.55 -7.71
C ASN A 35 0.73 -20.28 -7.87
N LEU A 36 0.32 -19.96 -9.09
CA LEU A 36 -0.42 -18.74 -9.45
C LEU A 36 -1.74 -18.53 -8.69
N ASP A 37 -2.30 -19.59 -8.11
CA ASP A 37 -3.56 -19.57 -7.35
C ASP A 37 -3.35 -19.44 -5.83
N HIS A 38 -2.10 -19.45 -5.37
CA HIS A 38 -1.77 -19.23 -3.96
C HIS A 38 -1.98 -17.74 -3.60
N PRO A 39 -2.65 -17.41 -2.48
CA PRO A 39 -2.98 -16.03 -2.12
C PRO A 39 -1.75 -15.12 -2.00
N ASP A 40 -0.58 -15.70 -1.71
CA ASP A 40 0.70 -14.99 -1.62
C ASP A 40 1.46 -14.90 -2.96
N VAL A 41 1.05 -15.64 -4.01
CA VAL A 41 1.74 -15.66 -5.32
C VAL A 41 1.22 -14.58 -6.27
N ALA A 42 0.09 -13.95 -5.98
CA ALA A 42 -0.22 -12.63 -6.50
C ALA A 42 0.91 -11.60 -6.18
N ALA A 43 1.80 -11.91 -5.22
CA ALA A 43 3.01 -11.14 -4.90
C ALA A 43 4.33 -11.73 -5.46
N ALA A 44 4.34 -12.92 -6.06
CA ALA A 44 5.56 -13.53 -6.63
C ALA A 44 5.80 -13.16 -8.11
N VAL A 45 4.83 -12.53 -8.79
CA VAL A 45 5.16 -11.60 -9.87
C VAL A 45 5.77 -10.38 -9.18
N LEU A 46 7.10 -10.41 -9.01
CA LEU A 46 7.83 -9.23 -8.57
C LEU A 46 7.55 -8.11 -9.57
N ARG A 47 6.60 -7.23 -9.23
CA ARG A 47 6.43 -5.94 -9.90
C ARG A 47 7.81 -5.31 -9.89
N ALA A 48 8.41 -5.16 -11.06
CA ALA A 48 9.78 -4.72 -11.25
C ALA A 48 10.17 -3.60 -10.26
N GLY A 49 11.16 -3.90 -9.40
CA GLY A 49 11.86 -2.92 -8.56
C GLY A 49 11.11 -2.43 -7.31
N ARG A 50 11.87 -2.31 -6.21
CA ARG A 50 11.54 -1.46 -5.05
C ARG A 50 10.94 -0.14 -5.58
N PRO A 51 9.79 0.34 -5.07
CA PRO A 51 9.34 1.67 -5.44
C PRO A 51 10.43 2.66 -5.04
N ALA A 52 11.17 3.17 -6.03
CA ALA A 52 11.83 4.45 -5.89
C ALA A 52 10.72 5.43 -5.50
N GLY A 53 10.95 6.27 -4.48
CA GLY A 53 9.97 7.24 -3.99
C GLY A 53 9.58 8.26 -5.06
N GLY A 54 8.77 7.83 -6.02
CA GLY A 54 8.43 8.53 -7.26
C GLY A 54 7.02 8.22 -7.76
N GLY A 55 6.22 7.45 -7.01
CA GLY A 55 4.78 7.69 -7.06
C GLY A 55 4.55 9.14 -6.66
N PRO A 56 3.59 9.89 -7.27
CA PRO A 56 3.26 11.22 -6.76
C PRO A 56 3.07 11.04 -5.28
N ALA A 57 3.83 11.80 -4.46
CA ALA A 57 3.65 11.76 -3.02
C ALA A 57 2.16 11.76 -2.82
N GLN A 58 1.59 10.67 -2.28
CA GLN A 58 0.19 10.68 -1.95
C GLN A 58 0.13 11.82 -0.98
N GLY A 59 -0.35 12.97 -1.48
CA GLY A 59 -0.10 14.25 -0.85
C GLY A 59 -0.49 14.05 0.59
N ARG A 60 0.27 14.61 1.53
CA ARG A 60 -0.22 14.72 2.90
C ARG A 60 -1.48 15.58 2.82
N THR A 61 -2.59 14.99 2.41
CA THR A 61 -3.90 15.62 2.34
C THR A 61 -4.15 16.02 3.77
N PRO A 62 -4.25 17.32 4.06
CA PRO A 62 -4.46 17.78 5.40
C PRO A 62 -5.68 17.07 5.98
N THR A 63 -5.48 16.37 7.10
CA THR A 63 -6.55 15.64 7.76
C THR A 63 -7.38 16.62 8.57
N THR A 64 -8.68 16.68 8.28
CA THR A 64 -9.64 17.45 9.08
C THR A 64 -10.52 16.49 9.86
N SER A 65 -10.55 16.60 11.19
CA SER A 65 -11.45 15.82 12.04
C SER A 65 -12.72 16.60 12.33
N VAL A 66 -13.89 16.03 12.01
CA VAL A 66 -15.19 16.63 12.30
C VAL A 66 -16.01 15.66 13.14
N ARG A 67 -16.67 16.16 14.19
CA ARG A 67 -17.63 15.36 14.96
C ARG A 67 -18.99 15.44 14.28
N LEU A 68 -19.54 14.28 13.95
CA LEU A 68 -20.88 14.15 13.38
C LEU A 68 -21.83 13.56 14.41
N PRO A 69 -23.06 14.07 14.53
CA PRO A 69 -24.16 13.39 15.19
C PRO A 69 -24.35 11.95 14.66
N VAL A 70 -24.80 11.05 15.52
CA VAL A 70 -24.90 9.61 15.23
C VAL A 70 -25.83 9.33 14.04
N ASP A 71 -26.96 10.03 13.97
CA ASP A 71 -27.94 9.94 12.89
C ASP A 71 -27.34 10.30 11.52
N ILE A 72 -26.53 11.36 11.46
CA ILE A 72 -25.84 11.76 10.23
C ILE A 72 -24.78 10.70 9.85
N LYS A 73 -24.05 10.17 10.83
CA LYS A 73 -23.03 9.14 10.59
C LYS A 73 -23.64 7.85 10.03
N THR A 74 -24.77 7.41 10.58
CA THR A 74 -25.50 6.23 10.10
C THR A 74 -25.94 6.41 8.65
N ARG A 75 -26.55 7.55 8.32
CA ARG A 75 -26.99 7.86 6.95
C ARG A 75 -25.83 7.92 5.96
N LEU A 76 -24.68 8.43 6.38
CA LEU A 76 -23.46 8.46 5.58
C LEU A 76 -22.97 7.04 5.27
N ASP A 77 -22.97 6.14 6.25
CA ASP A 77 -22.50 4.76 6.09
C ASP A 77 -23.44 3.95 5.19
N GLU A 78 -24.75 4.11 5.35
CA GLU A 78 -25.76 3.49 4.48
C GLU A 78 -25.60 3.94 3.02
N ARG A 79 -25.35 5.24 2.81
CA ARG A 79 -25.13 5.79 1.47
C ARG A 79 -23.84 5.27 0.86
N ALA A 80 -22.77 5.24 1.65
CA ALA A 80 -21.47 4.73 1.24
C ALA A 80 -21.55 3.24 0.83
N ALA A 81 -22.29 2.43 1.61
CA ALA A 81 -22.53 1.02 1.30
C ALA A 81 -23.36 0.84 0.02
N THR A 82 -24.39 1.67 -0.18
CA THR A 82 -25.25 1.61 -1.38
C THR A 82 -24.48 1.96 -2.65
N GLU A 83 -23.54 2.91 -2.58
CA GLU A 83 -22.72 3.35 -3.71
C GLU A 83 -21.41 2.55 -3.88
N ASP A 84 -21.12 1.59 -3.00
CA ASP A 84 -19.84 0.86 -2.94
C ASP A 84 -18.61 1.78 -2.91
N VAL A 85 -18.68 2.85 -2.11
CA VAL A 85 -17.58 3.81 -1.93
C VAL A 85 -17.26 4.03 -0.46
N LYS A 86 -16.08 4.58 -0.16
CA LYS A 86 -15.72 4.93 1.22
C LYS A 86 -16.51 6.16 1.69
N PRO A 87 -16.91 6.24 2.98
CA PRO A 87 -17.57 7.43 3.54
C PRO A 87 -16.84 8.76 3.26
N ALA A 88 -15.50 8.73 3.23
CA ALA A 88 -14.68 9.90 2.93
C ALA A 88 -14.85 10.43 1.49
N GLU A 89 -15.29 9.60 0.53
CA GLU A 89 -15.62 10.02 -0.83
C GLU A 89 -16.94 10.80 -0.85
N ILE A 90 -17.97 10.28 -0.17
CA ILE A 90 -19.26 10.97 -0.04
C ILE A 90 -19.08 12.33 0.63
N ILE A 91 -18.29 12.42 1.70
CA ILE A 91 -17.98 13.69 2.37
C ILE A 91 -17.33 14.69 1.39
N ARG A 92 -16.36 14.24 0.59
CA ARG A 92 -15.69 15.12 -0.39
C ARG A 92 -16.66 15.64 -1.45
N ARG A 93 -17.51 14.78 -2.00
CA ARG A 93 -18.54 15.17 -2.98
C ARG A 93 -19.53 16.17 -2.38
N ALA A 94 -20.02 15.90 -1.18
CA ALA A 94 -20.94 16.79 -0.48
C ALA A 94 -20.33 18.17 -0.19
N LEU A 95 -19.04 18.24 0.16
CA LEU A 95 -18.33 19.50 0.37
C LEU A 95 -18.20 20.31 -0.91
N VAL A 96 -17.80 19.67 -2.03
CA VAL A 96 -17.74 20.34 -3.34
C VAL A 96 -19.12 20.86 -3.73
N GLU A 97 -20.14 20.01 -3.64
CA GLU A 97 -21.53 20.35 -3.96
C GLU A 97 -22.07 21.51 -3.11
N TYR A 98 -21.71 21.55 -1.82
CA TYR A 98 -22.11 22.65 -0.93
C TYR A 98 -21.45 23.97 -1.32
N LEU A 99 -20.13 23.96 -1.55
CA LEU A 99 -19.35 25.15 -1.89
C LEU A 99 -19.73 25.71 -3.27
N ASP A 100 -19.97 24.84 -4.25
CA ASP A 100 -20.40 25.27 -5.60
C ASP A 100 -21.77 25.96 -5.57
N ARG A 101 -22.66 25.55 -4.66
CA ARG A 101 -24.01 26.16 -4.51
C ARG A 101 -24.05 27.38 -3.60
N HIS A 102 -23.04 27.60 -2.77
CA HIS A 102 -22.97 28.71 -1.82
C HIS A 102 -21.65 29.46 -2.00
N PRO A 103 -21.44 30.11 -3.17
CA PRO A 103 -20.29 30.98 -3.36
C PRO A 103 -20.38 32.17 -2.39
N ALA A 104 -19.21 32.59 -1.90
CA ALA A 104 -19.08 33.72 -0.98
C ALA A 104 -19.34 35.07 -1.65
#